data_AF-A0A7S1W9A4-F1
#
_entry.id   AF-A0A7S1W9A4-F1
#
_cell.length_a   1.000
_cell.length_b   1.000
_cell.length_c   1.000
_cell.angle_alpha   90.00
_cell.angle_beta   90.00
_cell.angle_gamma   90.00
#
_symmetry.space_group_name_H-M   'P 1'
#
loop_
_entity.id
_entity.type
_entity.pdbx_description
1 polymer ?
#
loop_
_entity_poly.entity_id
_entity_poly.type
_entity_poly.pdbx_seq_one_letter_code
_entity_poly.pdbx_strand_id
1 'polypeptide(L)'
;REVMRSAVTAVRQGGSEVHMYIVSNPSSVTVLSFIGGLALLVVSVISLLNLSQVLENPLEYILNMYLLMFGLCIVAIDGPGNRLPSLRAKVLQNVPFLVTNVNRVLFYGFISCQQVSSGTREKQVLRQAVGFYFLCVAVAHGVLYFQSRSGGGAASASREYPAAAAPGAGGP
;
A
#
# COMPACT_ATOMS: atom_id res chain seq x y z
N ARG A 1 -7.55 4.17 -32.57
CA ARG A 1 -7.82 5.36 -31.71
C ARG A 1 -9.11 5.22 -30.91
N GLU A 2 -10.16 4.58 -31.43
CA GLU A 2 -11.42 4.33 -30.69
C GLU A 2 -11.25 3.38 -29.49
N VAL A 3 -10.49 2.30 -29.66
CA VAL A 3 -10.19 1.34 -28.55
C VAL A 3 -9.51 2.02 -27.36
N MET A 4 -8.66 3.03 -27.62
CA MET A 4 -7.99 3.81 -26.57
C MET A 4 -8.96 4.72 -25.81
N ARG A 5 -9.96 5.29 -26.50
CA ARG A 5 -10.99 6.12 -25.86
C ARG A 5 -11.93 5.27 -25.01
N SER A 6 -12.35 4.11 -25.51
CA SER A 6 -13.16 3.15 -24.75
C SER A 6 -12.43 2.62 -23.52
N ALA A 7 -11.13 2.36 -23.62
CA ALA A 7 -10.31 1.97 -22.48
C ALA A 7 -10.22 3.10 -21.43
N VAL A 8 -10.05 4.35 -21.85
CA VAL A 8 -9.97 5.50 -20.93
C VAL A 8 -11.30 5.75 -20.21
N THR A 9 -12.45 5.63 -20.90
CA THR A 9 -13.76 5.77 -20.25
C THR A 9 -14.08 4.61 -19.31
N ALA A 10 -13.72 3.38 -19.69
CA ALA A 10 -13.86 2.21 -18.81
C ALA A 10 -12.99 2.33 -17.55
N VAL A 11 -11.74 2.81 -17.69
CA VAL A 11 -10.85 3.07 -16.54
C VAL A 11 -11.39 4.20 -15.65
N ARG A 12 -12.01 5.24 -16.23
CA ARG A 12 -12.65 6.30 -15.43
C ARG A 12 -13.87 5.81 -14.65
N GLN A 13 -14.73 5.01 -15.27
CA GLN A 13 -15.90 4.42 -14.59
C GLN A 13 -15.49 3.42 -13.52
N GLY A 14 -14.63 2.45 -13.85
CA GLY A 14 -14.12 1.48 -12.87
C GLY A 14 -13.32 2.16 -11.75
N GLY A 15 -12.57 3.22 -12.07
CA GLY A 15 -11.86 4.03 -11.09
C GLY A 15 -12.81 4.71 -10.09
N SER A 16 -13.99 5.16 -10.50
CA SER A 16 -14.98 5.80 -9.63
C SER A 16 -15.73 4.82 -8.71
N GLU A 17 -15.93 3.58 -9.14
CA GLU A 17 -16.55 2.53 -8.31
C GLU A 17 -15.55 1.95 -7.31
N VAL A 18 -14.33 1.64 -7.76
CA VAL A 18 -13.22 1.23 -6.88
C VAL A 18 -12.93 2.31 -5.85
N HIS A 19 -13.03 3.58 -6.25
CA HIS A 19 -12.93 4.73 -5.36
C HIS A 19 -13.99 4.71 -4.24
N MET A 20 -15.28 4.51 -4.57
CA MET A 20 -16.34 4.43 -3.55
C MET A 20 -16.15 3.24 -2.60
N TYR A 21 -15.70 2.09 -3.11
CA TYR A 21 -15.47 0.91 -2.29
C TYR A 21 -14.31 1.09 -1.31
N ILE A 22 -13.19 1.66 -1.76
CA ILE A 22 -12.00 1.90 -0.93
C ILE A 22 -12.27 2.93 0.19
N VAL A 23 -13.04 3.99 -0.12
CA VAL A 23 -13.41 5.02 0.87
C VAL A 23 -14.28 4.45 1.99
N SER A 24 -15.17 3.50 1.67
CA SER A 24 -16.07 2.91 2.66
C SER A 24 -15.38 2.02 3.71
N ASN A 25 -14.18 1.49 3.41
CA ASN A 25 -13.49 0.52 4.26
C ASN A 25 -11.96 0.67 4.22
N PRO A 26 -11.36 1.64 4.94
CA PRO A 26 -9.89 1.77 5.05
C PRO A 26 -9.22 0.49 5.59
N SER A 27 -9.95 -0.31 6.38
CA SER A 27 -9.53 -1.63 6.85
C SER A 27 -9.29 -2.64 5.72
N SER A 28 -9.97 -2.52 4.57
CA SER A 28 -9.82 -3.45 3.45
C SER A 28 -8.44 -3.35 2.80
N VAL A 29 -7.86 -2.15 2.70
CA VAL A 29 -6.53 -1.95 2.10
C VAL A 29 -5.42 -2.51 3.00
N THR A 30 -5.60 -2.42 4.32
CA THR A 30 -4.69 -3.08 5.27
C THR A 30 -4.78 -4.59 5.21
N VAL A 31 -5.97 -5.16 5.02
CA VAL A 31 -6.15 -6.61 4.86
C VAL A 31 -5.53 -7.11 3.56
N LEU A 32 -5.68 -6.36 2.45
CA LEU A 32 -4.99 -6.68 1.19
C LEU A 32 -3.47 -6.65 1.37
N SER A 33 -2.95 -5.62 2.03
CA SER A 33 -1.52 -5.53 2.32
C SER A 33 -1.03 -6.70 3.18
N PHE A 34 -1.81 -7.11 4.18
CA PHE A 34 -1.52 -8.28 5.02
C PHE A 34 -1.49 -9.59 4.22
N ILE A 35 -2.49 -9.83 3.36
CA ILE A 35 -2.55 -11.01 2.50
C ILE A 35 -1.37 -11.01 1.52
N GLY A 36 -1.05 -9.85 0.93
CA GLY A 36 0.13 -9.67 0.09
C GLY A 36 1.43 -9.97 0.84
N GLY A 37 1.56 -9.48 2.07
CA GLY A 37 2.71 -9.76 2.94
C GLY A 37 2.89 -11.24 3.23
N LEU A 38 1.79 -11.97 3.51
CA LEU A 38 1.82 -13.43 3.68
C LEU A 38 2.24 -14.15 2.40
N ALA A 39 1.67 -13.77 1.26
CA ALA A 39 2.04 -14.34 -0.04
C ALA A 39 3.52 -14.09 -0.35
N LEU A 40 4.02 -12.88 -0.09
CA LEU A 40 5.42 -12.51 -0.26
C LEU A 40 6.33 -13.37 0.63
N LEU A 41 5.94 -13.57 1.89
CA LEU A 41 6.69 -14.37 2.86
C LEU A 41 6.80 -15.82 2.38
N VAL A 42 5.68 -16.42 1.97
CA VAL A 42 5.66 -17.80 1.42
C VAL A 42 6.55 -17.92 0.18
N VAL A 43 6.40 -17.00 -0.78
CA VAL A 43 7.22 -17.00 -2.01
C VAL A 43 8.71 -16.82 -1.68
N SER A 44 9.05 -15.96 -0.72
CA SER A 44 10.43 -15.70 -0.31
C SER A 44 11.04 -16.91 0.40
N VAL A 45 10.29 -17.60 1.27
CA VAL A 45 10.73 -18.85 1.93
C VAL A 45 11.00 -19.93 0.89
N ILE A 46 10.06 -20.17 -0.03
CA ILE A 46 10.22 -21.14 -1.12
C ILE A 46 11.42 -20.80 -2.01
N SER A 47 11.76 -19.52 -2.13
CA SER A 47 12.92 -19.05 -2.88
C SER A 47 14.23 -19.28 -2.15
N LEU A 48 14.26 -19.08 -0.82
CA LEU A 48 15.45 -19.28 0.00
C LEU A 48 15.78 -20.76 0.23
N LEU A 49 14.78 -21.66 0.22
CA LEU A 49 15.01 -23.10 0.32
C LEU A 49 15.74 -23.68 -0.90
N ASN A 50 15.73 -22.99 -2.04
CA ASN A 50 16.52 -23.36 -3.21
C ASN A 50 17.97 -22.91 -3.03
N LEU A 51 18.73 -23.65 -2.21
CA LEU A 51 20.16 -23.42 -1.93
C LEU A 51 21.04 -23.45 -3.20
N SER A 52 20.57 -24.06 -4.29
CA SER A 52 21.24 -24.02 -5.59
C SER A 52 21.45 -22.58 -6.11
N GLN A 53 20.57 -21.64 -5.74
CA GLN A 53 20.69 -20.24 -6.15
C GLN A 53 21.83 -19.49 -5.44
N VAL A 54 22.35 -20.01 -4.32
CA VAL A 54 23.50 -19.40 -3.62
C VAL A 54 24.76 -19.46 -4.48
N LEU A 55 24.95 -20.57 -5.21
CA LEU A 55 26.12 -20.77 -6.07
C LEU A 55 25.98 -20.01 -7.40
N GLU A 56 24.77 -19.95 -7.96
CA GLU A 56 24.55 -19.34 -9.28
C GLU A 56 24.41 -17.81 -9.22
N ASN A 57 23.69 -17.28 -8.23
CA ASN A 57 23.36 -15.86 -8.12
C ASN A 57 23.27 -15.42 -6.65
N PRO A 58 24.40 -15.22 -5.95
CA PRO A 58 24.40 -14.86 -4.53
C PRO A 58 23.68 -13.53 -4.26
N LEU A 59 23.67 -12.61 -5.23
CA LEU A 59 22.97 -11.34 -5.12
C LEU A 59 21.45 -11.53 -5.08
N GLU A 60 20.89 -12.44 -5.87
CA GLU A 60 19.46 -12.75 -5.82
C GLU A 60 19.08 -13.44 -4.50
N TYR A 61 19.97 -14.26 -3.95
CA TYR A 61 19.76 -14.89 -2.65
C TYR A 61 19.66 -13.86 -1.51
N ILE A 62 20.60 -12.91 -1.46
CA ILE A 62 20.59 -11.81 -0.47
C ILE A 62 19.31 -10.98 -0.63
N LEU A 63 18.93 -10.70 -1.88
CA LEU A 63 17.71 -9.96 -2.17
C LEU A 63 16.45 -10.70 -1.68
N ASN A 64 16.35 -12.01 -1.89
CA ASN A 64 15.24 -12.83 -1.37
C ASN A 64 15.17 -12.81 0.17
N MET A 65 16.32 -12.73 0.84
CA MET A 65 16.39 -12.51 2.30
C MET A 65 15.78 -11.16 2.69
N TYR A 66 16.07 -10.08 1.95
CA TYR A 66 15.41 -8.78 2.17
C TYR A 66 13.90 -8.85 1.92
N LEU A 67 13.46 -9.52 0.84
CA LEU A 67 12.04 -9.70 0.56
C LEU A 67 11.32 -10.48 1.67
N LEU A 68 11.98 -11.49 2.25
CA LEU A 68 11.45 -12.20 3.41
C LEU A 68 11.25 -11.27 4.61
N MET A 69 12.27 -10.46 4.93
CA MET A 69 12.17 -9.48 6.02
C MET A 69 11.06 -8.46 5.75
N PHE A 70 10.93 -7.98 4.51
CA PHE A 70 9.88 -7.05 4.12
C PHE A 70 8.49 -7.67 4.23
N GLY A 71 8.29 -8.92 3.80
CA GLY A 71 7.04 -9.66 4.01
C GLY A 71 6.69 -9.76 5.50
N LEU A 72 7.68 -10.07 6.34
CA LEU A 72 7.50 -10.14 7.79
C LEU A 72 7.11 -8.78 8.40
N CYS A 73 7.75 -7.69 7.96
CA CYS A 73 7.41 -6.33 8.38
C CYS A 73 5.96 -5.97 8.02
N ILE A 74 5.51 -6.29 6.80
CA ILE A 74 4.13 -6.03 6.35
C ILE A 74 3.14 -6.80 7.24
N VAL A 75 3.38 -8.09 7.44
CA VAL A 75 2.53 -8.95 8.29
C VAL A 75 2.48 -8.45 9.74
N ALA A 76 3.61 -7.97 10.27
CA ALA A 76 3.67 -7.45 11.63
C ALA A 76 2.96 -6.10 11.82
N ILE A 77 2.96 -5.25 10.80
CA ILE A 77 2.34 -3.92 10.85
C ILE A 77 0.84 -3.99 10.55
N ASP A 78 0.48 -4.73 9.51
CA ASP A 78 -0.90 -4.83 9.01
C ASP A 78 -1.66 -6.04 9.60
N GLY A 79 -1.01 -6.83 10.46
CA GLY A 79 -1.63 -7.93 11.19
C GLY A 79 -2.66 -7.47 12.23
N PRO A 80 -3.52 -8.40 12.70
CA PRO A 80 -4.57 -8.08 13.67
C PRO A 80 -3.96 -7.56 14.98
N GLY A 81 -4.13 -6.26 15.23
CA GLY A 81 -3.50 -5.53 16.34
C GLY A 81 -3.80 -6.12 17.72
N ASN A 82 -4.93 -6.82 17.86
CA ASN A 82 -5.34 -7.45 19.12
C ASN A 82 -4.52 -8.71 19.48
N ARG A 83 -3.80 -9.30 18.52
CA ARG A 83 -3.02 -10.53 18.75
C ARG A 83 -1.53 -10.26 18.97
N LEU A 84 -0.99 -9.14 18.48
CA LEU A 84 0.46 -8.89 18.43
C LEU A 84 0.88 -7.41 18.70
N PRO A 85 0.46 -6.79 19.81
CA PRO A 85 0.77 -5.37 20.08
C PRO A 85 2.28 -5.12 20.29
N SER A 86 3.00 -6.07 20.89
CA SER A 86 4.44 -5.96 21.17
C SER A 86 5.31 -6.07 19.91
N LEU A 87 4.92 -6.91 18.95
CA LEU A 87 5.60 -7.07 17.66
C LEU A 87 5.42 -5.82 16.81
N ARG A 88 4.19 -5.29 16.74
CA ARG A 88 3.92 -4.02 16.06
C ARG A 88 4.75 -2.89 16.65
N ALA A 89 4.79 -2.74 17.97
CA ALA A 89 5.61 -1.71 18.62
C ALA A 89 7.10 -1.84 18.29
N LYS A 90 7.67 -3.05 18.33
CA LYS A 90 9.07 -3.28 17.96
C LYS A 90 9.35 -2.96 16.50
N VAL A 91 8.48 -3.35 15.58
CA VAL A 91 8.68 -3.05 14.15
C VAL A 91 8.54 -1.55 13.89
N LEU A 92 7.58 -0.87 14.53
CA LEU A 92 7.41 0.57 14.42
C LEU A 92 8.62 1.37 14.95
N GLN A 93 9.26 0.87 16.03
CA GLN A 93 10.48 1.49 16.56
C GLN A 93 11.67 1.35 15.61
N ASN A 94 11.82 0.20 14.96
CA ASN A 94 12.95 -0.06 14.05
C ASN A 94 12.71 0.44 12.62
N VAL A 95 11.45 0.56 12.21
CA VAL A 95 11.03 0.83 10.83
C VAL A 95 9.96 1.94 10.80
N PRO A 96 10.25 3.15 11.34
CA PRO A 96 9.27 4.24 11.41
C PRO A 96 8.85 4.71 10.02
N PHE A 97 9.63 4.42 8.98
CA PHE A 97 9.27 4.79 7.62
C PHE A 97 8.02 4.04 7.13
N LEU A 98 7.71 2.82 7.56
CA LEU A 98 6.50 2.09 7.10
C LEU A 98 5.17 2.62 7.67
N VAL A 99 5.21 3.62 8.55
CA VAL A 99 4.00 4.21 9.17
C VAL A 99 3.28 5.16 8.25
N THR A 100 4.02 5.90 7.42
CA THR A 100 3.43 6.91 6.57
C THR A 100 2.85 6.30 5.29
N ASN A 101 1.70 6.81 4.86
CA ASN A 101 1.04 6.33 3.65
C ASN A 101 1.93 6.48 2.40
N VAL A 102 2.75 7.53 2.31
CA VAL A 102 3.68 7.76 1.19
C VAL A 102 4.73 6.67 1.12
N ASN A 103 5.37 6.38 2.25
CA ASN A 103 6.43 5.38 2.29
C ASN A 103 5.86 3.99 2.02
N ARG A 104 4.62 3.70 2.44
CA ARG A 104 3.92 2.46 2.08
C ARG A 104 3.74 2.33 0.57
N VAL A 105 3.32 3.39 -0.13
CA VAL A 105 3.20 3.39 -1.60
C VAL A 105 4.55 3.11 -2.27
N LEU A 106 5.59 3.83 -1.85
CA LEU A 106 6.95 3.64 -2.40
C LEU A 106 7.49 2.24 -2.11
N PHE A 107 7.21 1.72 -0.92
CA PHE A 107 7.65 0.41 -0.48
C PHE A 107 6.97 -0.72 -1.25
N TYR A 108 5.64 -0.69 -1.38
CA TYR A 108 4.91 -1.67 -2.18
C TYR A 108 5.27 -1.55 -3.67
N GLY A 109 5.51 -0.34 -4.18
CA GLY A 109 6.02 -0.11 -5.53
C GLY A 109 7.41 -0.72 -5.73
N PHE A 110 8.32 -0.53 -4.77
CA PHE A 110 9.65 -1.14 -4.80
C PHE A 110 9.57 -2.68 -4.83
N ILE A 111 8.75 -3.30 -3.96
CA ILE A 111 8.53 -4.75 -3.96
C ILE A 111 7.98 -5.23 -5.31
N SER A 112 7.02 -4.49 -5.87
CA SER A 112 6.44 -4.81 -7.17
C SER A 112 7.48 -4.82 -8.28
N CYS A 113 8.27 -3.75 -8.39
CA CYS A 113 9.36 -3.65 -9.37
C CYS A 113 10.36 -4.79 -9.21
N GLN A 114 10.72 -5.11 -7.96
CA GLN A 114 11.70 -6.15 -7.70
C GLN A 114 11.20 -7.54 -8.11
N GLN A 115 9.94 -7.87 -7.80
CA GLN A 115 9.35 -9.16 -8.17
C GLN A 115 9.13 -9.33 -9.66
N VAL A 116 8.88 -8.23 -10.39
CA VAL A 116 8.78 -8.24 -11.85
C VAL A 116 10.17 -8.36 -12.50
N SER A 117 11.20 -7.78 -11.88
CA SER A 117 12.57 -7.78 -12.41
C SER A 117 13.33 -9.09 -12.19
N SER A 118 12.96 -9.93 -11.23
CA SER A 118 13.64 -11.21 -10.97
C SER A 118 13.39 -12.20 -12.13
N GLY A 119 14.42 -12.40 -12.96
CA GLY A 119 14.34 -13.08 -14.26
C GLY A 119 14.65 -14.58 -14.27
N THR A 120 14.03 -15.39 -13.40
CA THR A 120 14.16 -16.87 -13.47
C THR A 120 12.92 -17.51 -14.09
N ARG A 121 13.09 -18.17 -15.25
CA ARG A 121 12.02 -18.72 -16.12
C ARG A 121 11.00 -19.64 -15.42
N GLU A 122 11.42 -20.44 -14.44
CA GLU A 122 10.57 -21.48 -13.85
C GLU A 122 9.62 -20.97 -12.75
N LYS A 123 9.97 -19.89 -12.05
CA LYS A 123 9.12 -19.28 -11.00
C LYS A 123 8.53 -17.91 -11.40
N GLN A 124 8.71 -17.55 -12.67
CA GLN A 124 8.40 -16.22 -13.21
C GLN A 124 6.92 -15.86 -13.03
N VAL A 125 5.99 -16.78 -13.28
CA VAL A 125 4.55 -16.48 -13.27
C VAL A 125 4.06 -16.13 -11.86
N LEU A 126 4.43 -16.91 -10.84
CA LEU A 126 4.00 -16.67 -9.47
C LEU A 126 4.60 -15.36 -8.92
N ARG A 127 5.89 -15.12 -9.17
CA ARG A 127 6.56 -13.88 -8.75
C ARG A 127 5.98 -12.66 -9.45
N GLN A 128 5.74 -12.74 -10.76
CA GLN A 128 5.09 -11.66 -11.50
C GLN A 128 3.66 -11.41 -10.98
N ALA A 129 2.87 -12.45 -10.71
CA ALA A 129 1.53 -12.30 -10.17
C ALA A 129 1.55 -11.56 -8.82
N VAL A 130 2.47 -11.92 -7.91
CA VAL A 130 2.66 -11.22 -6.64
C VAL A 130 3.17 -9.79 -6.87
N GLY A 131 4.05 -9.57 -7.84
CA GLY A 131 4.52 -8.23 -8.22
C GLY A 131 3.38 -7.32 -8.69
N PHE A 132 2.52 -7.80 -9.60
CA PHE A 132 1.35 -7.06 -10.05
C PHE A 132 0.33 -6.86 -8.92
N TYR A 133 0.19 -7.82 -8.02
CA TYR A 133 -0.64 -7.66 -6.82
C TYR A 133 -0.17 -6.47 -5.98
N PHE A 134 1.13 -6.40 -5.65
CA PHE A 134 1.69 -5.28 -4.90
C PHE A 134 1.62 -3.95 -5.65
N LEU A 135 1.65 -3.97 -6.99
CA LEU A 135 1.43 -2.77 -7.80
C LEU A 135 0.02 -2.21 -7.56
N CYS A 136 -1.00 -3.07 -7.60
CA CYS A 136 -2.39 -2.67 -7.34
C CYS A 136 -2.56 -2.12 -5.92
N VAL A 137 -1.93 -2.75 -4.92
CA VAL A 137 -1.95 -2.28 -3.52
C VAL A 137 -1.25 -0.93 -3.38
N ALA A 138 -0.10 -0.73 -4.04
CA ALA A 138 0.60 0.55 -4.06
C ALA A 138 -0.26 1.66 -4.65
N VAL A 139 -0.93 1.41 -5.77
CA VAL A 139 -1.85 2.35 -6.40
C VAL A 139 -3.02 2.67 -5.46
N ALA A 140 -3.61 1.68 -4.81
CA ALA A 140 -4.71 1.89 -3.85
C ALA A 140 -4.29 2.81 -2.69
N HIS A 141 -3.12 2.59 -2.09
CA HIS A 141 -2.57 3.49 -1.06
C HIS A 141 -2.24 4.88 -1.60
N GLY A 142 -1.78 4.98 -2.86
CA GLY A 142 -1.49 6.26 -3.51
C GLY A 142 -2.75 7.11 -3.67
N VAL A 143 -3.83 6.49 -4.13
CA VAL A 143 -5.15 7.13 -4.26
C VAL A 143 -5.62 7.67 -2.90
N LEU A 144 -5.53 6.87 -1.84
CA LEU A 144 -5.89 7.30 -0.47
C LEU A 144 -5.04 8.48 0.03
N TYR A 145 -3.74 8.49 -0.28
CA TYR A 145 -2.83 9.56 0.11
C TYR A 145 -3.18 10.90 -0.57
N PHE A 146 -3.37 10.90 -1.90
CA PHE A 146 -3.71 12.12 -2.63
C PHE A 146 -5.07 12.69 -2.23
N GLN A 147 -6.03 11.84 -1.86
CA GLN A 147 -7.34 12.27 -1.37
C GLN A 147 -7.29 12.89 0.01
N SER A 148 -6.55 12.27 0.95
CA SER A 148 -6.35 12.81 2.29
C SER A 148 -5.74 14.22 2.25
N ARG A 149 -4.94 14.50 1.21
CA ARG A 149 -4.36 15.82 0.97
C ARG A 149 -5.31 16.80 0.28
N SER A 150 -6.18 16.32 -0.63
CA SER A 150 -7.14 17.17 -1.37
C SER A 150 -8.35 17.57 -0.53
N GLY A 151 -8.81 16.72 0.39
CA GLY A 151 -9.93 17.02 1.29
C GLY A 151 -9.60 18.03 2.40
N GLY A 152 -8.32 18.19 2.75
CA GLY A 152 -7.86 19.13 3.79
C GLY A 152 -7.90 20.61 3.39
N GLY A 153 -7.99 20.92 2.09
CA GLY A 153 -8.05 22.30 1.58
C GLY A 153 -9.47 22.91 1.53
N ALA A 154 -10.52 22.08 1.52
CA ALA A 154 -11.91 22.56 1.42
C ALA A 154 -12.58 22.77 2.78
N ALA A 155 -12.16 22.06 3.83
CA ALA A 155 -12.76 22.14 5.16
C ALA A 155 -12.26 23.34 6.01
N SER A 156 -11.18 23.99 5.58
CA SER A 156 -10.59 25.15 6.26
C SER A 156 -11.18 26.49 5.78
N ALA A 157 -11.85 26.53 4.62
CA ALA A 157 -12.47 27.75 4.09
C ALA A 157 -13.85 28.08 4.71
N SER A 158 -14.49 27.14 5.40
CA SER A 158 -15.83 27.29 5.98
C SER A 158 -15.83 27.60 7.48
N ARG A 159 -14.67 27.70 8.12
CA ARG A 159 -14.53 28.00 9.57
C ARG A 159 -14.12 29.44 9.88
N GLU A 160 -13.84 30.25 8.85
CA GLU A 160 -13.31 31.61 8.96
C GLU A 160 -14.34 32.72 8.68
N TYR A 161 -15.62 32.46 8.96
CA TYR A 161 -16.60 33.52 9.21
C TYR A 161 -17.25 33.31 10.59
N PRO A 162 -16.64 33.81 11.67
CA PRO A 162 -17.42 34.12 12.86
C PRO A 162 -18.41 35.22 12.49
N ALA A 163 -19.69 34.87 12.54
CA ALA A 163 -20.81 35.78 12.38
C ALA A 163 -20.56 37.04 13.22
N ALA A 164 -20.49 38.18 12.54
CA ALA A 164 -20.45 39.48 13.17
C ALA A 164 -21.58 39.57 14.21
N ALA A 165 -21.19 39.75 15.47
CA ALA A 165 -22.11 40.01 16.56
C ALA A 165 -22.94 41.26 16.23
N ALA A 166 -24.24 41.08 16.05
CA ALA A 166 -25.18 42.17 15.85
C ALA A 166 -25.23 43.05 17.12
N PRO A 167 -25.13 44.39 16.99
CA PRO A 167 -25.26 45.29 18.14
C PRO A 167 -26.72 45.33 18.63
N GLY A 168 -26.87 45.24 19.94
CA GLY A 168 -28.15 45.10 20.65
C GLY A 168 -29.13 46.23 20.39
N ALA A 169 -30.36 45.84 20.07
CA ALA A 169 -31.53 46.69 20.14
C ALA A 169 -31.94 46.82 21.63
N GLY A 170 -31.53 47.93 22.26
CA GLY A 170 -32.09 48.38 23.53
C GLY A 170 -33.52 48.88 23.31
N GLY A 171 -34.48 48.19 23.91
CA GLY A 171 -35.88 48.62 24.03
C GLY A 171 -36.08 49.54 25.25
N PRO A 172 -37.19 50.29 25.27
CA PRO A 172 -37.42 51.51 26.05
C PRO A 172 -37.58 51.31 27.56
#